data_AF-A0A350EQA4-F1
#
_entry.id   AF-A0A350EQA4-F1
#
_cell.length_a   1.000
_cell.length_b   1.000
_cell.length_c   1.000
_cell.angle_alpha   90.00
_cell.angle_beta   90.00
_cell.angle_gamma   90.00
#
_symmetry.space_group_name_H-M   'P 1'
#
loop_
_entity.id
_entity.type
_entity.pdbx_description
1 polymer ?
#
loop_
_entity_poly.entity_id
_entity_poly.type
_entity_poly.pdbx_seq_one_letter_code
_entity_poly.pdbx_strand_id
1 'polypeptide(L)'
;ASGTSIVAGGLGSNAGNETRRGLLKFDLSTLPAGSVVTRVELQLQVVMVPLSPPDSIFEVRRVLVPWQENQATWNTRLSQIPWNAPGALNPSDTAQPASSSVVVSGLGTYTIPSSPQLVADVQGWLDNPAGNHGWLLRSQSENVLRTARHFASREALDPATRPRLRVTYVTRPLLAGVEREGDGVAFEFSAEAGVSYRIETRTSLVTGNWELRRRVGPLAETRMERAVEPLPTGSQSLFVRVVAE
;
A
#
# COMPACT_ATOMS: atom_id res chain seq x y z
N ALA A 1 1.47 22.06 -1.05
CA ALA A 1 2.47 23.16 -1.12
C ALA A 1 3.66 22.69 -1.93
N SER A 2 4.14 23.48 -2.89
CA SER A 2 5.40 23.17 -3.60
C SER A 2 6.57 23.40 -2.64
N GLY A 3 7.47 22.43 -2.51
CA GLY A 3 8.65 22.53 -1.67
C GLY A 3 9.43 21.23 -1.70
N THR A 4 10.75 21.30 -1.56
CA THR A 4 11.66 20.14 -1.63
C THR A 4 11.61 19.25 -0.38
N SER A 5 10.84 19.63 0.64
CA SER A 5 10.68 18.87 1.87
C SER A 5 9.31 19.03 2.52
N ILE A 6 8.90 18.01 3.29
CA ILE A 6 7.71 17.95 4.13
C ILE A 6 8.18 17.98 5.59
N VAL A 7 7.55 18.82 6.42
CA VAL A 7 7.92 18.95 7.84
C VAL A 7 6.94 18.16 8.71
N ALA A 8 7.45 17.36 9.65
CA ALA A 8 6.63 16.71 10.67
C ALA A 8 7.30 16.80 12.05
N GLY A 9 6.51 17.05 13.09
CA GLY A 9 6.93 17.22 14.49
C GLY A 9 6.77 18.66 15.02
N GLY A 10 7.19 18.88 16.26
CA GLY A 10 7.13 20.17 16.94
C GLY A 10 8.33 21.05 16.59
N LEU A 11 8.08 22.25 16.08
CA LEU A 11 9.11 23.23 15.74
C LEU A 11 9.57 24.00 16.99
N GLY A 12 10.67 24.74 16.86
CA GLY A 12 11.21 25.58 17.94
C GLY A 12 10.58 26.97 18.00
N SER A 13 11.05 27.77 18.97
CA SER A 13 10.57 29.13 19.25
C SER A 13 10.63 30.08 18.05
N ASN A 14 11.66 29.95 17.20
CA ASN A 14 11.81 30.79 16.00
C ASN A 14 10.71 30.56 14.96
N ALA A 15 9.98 29.44 15.06
CA ALA A 15 8.83 29.11 14.22
C ALA A 15 7.54 29.10 15.06
N GLY A 16 7.47 29.90 16.13
CA GLY A 16 6.27 30.09 16.93
C GLY A 16 5.79 28.85 17.69
N ASN A 17 6.66 27.85 17.92
CA ASN A 17 6.30 26.57 18.51
C ASN A 17 5.21 25.80 17.71
N GLU A 18 5.17 26.00 16.39
CA GLU A 18 4.24 25.32 15.50
C GLU A 18 4.39 23.79 15.56
N THR A 19 3.29 23.07 15.38
CA THR A 19 3.28 21.63 15.09
C THR A 19 2.98 21.41 13.62
N ARG A 20 3.75 20.53 12.96
CA ARG A 20 3.50 20.13 11.57
C ARG A 20 3.38 18.62 11.44
N ARG A 21 2.64 18.19 10.43
CA ARG A 21 2.47 16.79 10.05
C ARG A 21 2.52 16.66 8.53
N GLY A 22 3.01 15.52 8.05
CA GLY A 22 3.07 15.22 6.63
C GLY A 22 1.88 14.40 6.18
N LEU A 23 1.39 14.64 4.97
CA LEU A 23 0.48 13.73 4.27
C LEU A 23 1.26 13.09 3.12
N LEU A 24 1.24 11.77 3.04
CA LEU A 24 1.97 10.97 2.06
C LEU A 24 0.97 10.11 1.30
N LYS A 25 0.98 10.17 -0.03
CA LYS A 25 0.18 9.28 -0.89
C LYS A 25 1.04 8.79 -2.04
N PHE A 26 1.02 7.48 -2.25
CA PHE A 26 1.74 6.81 -3.34
C PHE A 26 0.74 6.28 -4.36
N ASP A 27 1.11 6.37 -5.64
CA ASP A 27 0.40 5.68 -6.71
C ASP A 27 0.82 4.21 -6.71
N LEU A 28 -0.17 3.32 -6.76
CA LEU A 28 0.01 1.87 -6.74
C LEU A 28 -0.42 1.23 -8.06
N SER A 29 -0.77 2.03 -9.08
CA SER A 29 -1.24 1.56 -10.39
C SER A 29 -0.25 0.65 -11.14
N THR A 30 1.03 0.67 -10.73
CA THR A 30 2.09 -0.17 -11.28
C THR A 30 2.10 -1.59 -10.71
N LEU A 31 1.40 -1.84 -9.60
CA LEU A 31 1.28 -3.16 -9.01
C LEU A 31 0.18 -3.95 -9.73
N PRO A 32 0.42 -5.22 -10.14
CA PRO A 32 -0.59 -6.02 -10.82
C PRO A 32 -1.84 -6.23 -9.96
N ALA A 33 -3.02 -6.09 -10.55
CA ALA A 33 -4.29 -6.36 -9.89
C ALA A 33 -4.33 -7.81 -9.38
N GLY A 34 -4.93 -8.02 -8.20
CA GLY A 34 -5.01 -9.35 -7.57
C GLY A 34 -3.73 -9.83 -6.89
N SER A 35 -2.66 -9.02 -6.90
CA SER A 35 -1.45 -9.30 -6.12
C SER A 35 -1.74 -9.37 -4.63
N VAL A 36 -1.05 -10.28 -3.94
CA VAL A 36 -1.06 -10.37 -2.48
C VAL A 36 0.22 -9.73 -1.95
N VAL A 37 0.05 -8.65 -1.20
CA VAL A 37 1.14 -7.93 -0.54
C VAL A 37 1.69 -8.75 0.61
N THR A 38 2.99 -8.97 0.62
CA THR A 38 3.69 -9.75 1.66
C THR A 38 4.60 -8.89 2.54
N ARG A 39 5.08 -7.75 2.02
CA ARG A 39 5.93 -6.81 2.78
C ARG A 39 5.77 -5.40 2.24
N VAL A 40 5.74 -4.41 3.13
CA VAL A 40 5.73 -2.99 2.78
C VAL A 40 6.78 -2.25 3.60
N GLU A 41 7.65 -1.49 2.96
CA GLU A 41 8.63 -0.64 3.65
C GLU A 41 8.56 0.77 3.10
N LEU A 42 8.46 1.76 3.97
CA LEU A 42 8.43 3.18 3.60
C LEU A 42 9.78 3.81 3.95
N GLN A 43 10.53 4.19 2.92
CA GLN A 43 11.81 4.86 3.05
C GLN A 43 11.64 6.37 2.92
N LEU A 44 12.13 7.11 3.91
CA LEU A 44 12.11 8.57 3.98
C LEU A 44 13.52 9.11 4.25
N GLN A 45 13.91 10.19 3.57
CA GLN A 45 15.17 10.89 3.82
C GLN A 45 14.93 12.12 4.69
N VAL A 46 15.60 12.22 5.83
CA VAL A 46 15.69 13.46 6.60
C VAL A 46 16.78 14.34 6.01
N VAL A 47 16.40 15.54 5.57
CA VAL A 47 17.27 16.52 4.89
C VAL A 47 17.55 17.76 5.73
N MET A 48 16.79 17.98 6.80
CA MET A 48 17.04 19.06 7.76
C MET A 48 16.57 18.67 9.17
N VAL A 49 17.37 19.06 10.15
CA VAL A 49 17.07 18.91 11.59
C VAL A 49 17.28 20.24 12.32
N PRO A 50 16.56 20.50 13.42
CA PRO A 50 16.83 21.65 14.28
C PRO A 50 18.13 21.48 15.06
N LEU A 51 18.61 22.55 15.70
CA LEU A 51 19.78 22.51 16.57
C LEU A 51 19.51 21.66 17.83
N SER A 52 20.38 20.68 18.07
CA SER A 52 20.27 19.70 19.17
C SER A 52 18.88 19.05 19.23
N PRO A 53 18.51 18.29 18.19
CA PRO A 53 17.17 17.74 18.09
C PRO A 53 16.99 16.60 19.11
N PRO A 54 15.95 16.61 19.96
CA PRO A 54 15.56 15.40 20.67
C PRO A 54 15.17 14.31 19.66
N ASP A 55 15.52 13.06 19.99
CA ASP A 55 15.05 11.88 19.28
C ASP A 55 13.53 11.78 19.40
N SER A 56 12.88 11.27 18.36
CA SER A 56 11.45 11.00 18.42
C SER A 56 11.07 9.80 17.56
N ILE A 57 9.99 9.14 17.97
CA ILE A 57 9.34 8.11 17.17
C ILE A 57 8.44 8.82 16.15
N PHE A 58 8.72 8.59 14.87
CA PHE A 58 7.87 9.01 13.78
C PHE A 58 6.99 7.84 13.36
N GLU A 59 5.69 8.08 13.30
CA GLU A 59 4.69 7.09 12.96
C GLU A 59 3.89 7.50 11.72
N VAL A 60 3.40 6.50 11.00
CA VAL A 60 2.45 6.68 9.90
C VAL A 60 1.10 6.10 10.28
N ARG A 61 0.03 6.84 10.02
CA ARG A 61 -1.37 6.43 10.28
C ARG A 61 -2.18 6.50 9.00
N ARG A 62 -2.97 5.47 8.70
CA ARG A 62 -3.83 5.49 7.51
C ARG A 62 -4.81 6.66 7.58
N VAL A 63 -4.87 7.48 6.55
CA VAL A 63 -5.89 8.52 6.41
C VAL A 63 -7.18 7.88 5.91
N LEU A 64 -8.30 8.20 6.53
CA LEU A 64 -9.60 7.56 6.28
C LEU A 64 -10.53 8.41 5.43
N VAL A 65 -10.21 9.68 5.22
CA VAL A 65 -11.00 10.65 4.46
C VAL A 65 -10.16 11.26 3.33
N PRO A 66 -10.79 11.65 2.20
CA PRO A 66 -10.05 12.25 1.10
C PRO A 66 -9.55 13.65 1.46
N TRP A 67 -8.37 13.97 0.93
CA TRP A 67 -7.73 15.29 1.01
C TRP A 67 -7.13 15.66 -0.35
N GLN A 68 -6.89 16.96 -0.56
CA GLN A 68 -6.21 17.48 -1.75
C GLN A 68 -4.97 18.26 -1.34
N GLU A 69 -3.85 17.98 -1.97
CA GLU A 69 -2.54 18.48 -1.55
C GLU A 69 -2.40 20.01 -1.56
N ASN A 70 -3.11 20.68 -2.47
CA ASN A 70 -3.14 22.12 -2.57
C ASN A 70 -4.23 22.77 -1.71
N GLN A 71 -5.04 21.99 -0.99
CA GLN A 71 -6.15 22.47 -0.15
C GLN A 71 -6.06 22.02 1.31
N ALA A 72 -5.28 20.98 1.60
CA ALA A 72 -5.08 20.48 2.93
C ALA A 72 -4.29 21.50 3.77
N THR A 73 -4.85 21.87 4.91
CA THR A 73 -4.25 22.72 5.93
C THR A 73 -4.34 22.02 7.29
N TRP A 74 -3.89 22.69 8.36
CA TRP A 74 -4.11 22.21 9.71
C TRP A 74 -5.60 22.01 10.04
N ASN A 75 -6.48 22.88 9.54
CA ASN A 75 -7.91 22.86 9.88
C ASN A 75 -8.78 22.19 8.81
N THR A 76 -8.34 22.15 7.55
CA THR A 76 -9.15 21.69 6.41
C THR A 76 -8.48 20.57 5.64
N ARG A 77 -9.25 19.59 5.17
CA ARG A 77 -8.78 18.51 4.28
C ARG A 77 -9.00 18.82 2.80
N LEU A 78 -10.04 19.60 2.51
CA LEU A 78 -10.38 20.13 1.19
C LEU A 78 -10.80 21.60 1.38
N SER A 79 -10.92 22.37 0.30
CA SER A 79 -11.38 23.75 0.37
C SER A 79 -12.72 23.83 1.11
N GLN A 80 -12.76 24.61 2.20
CA GLN A 80 -13.93 24.80 3.08
C GLN A 80 -14.46 23.54 3.79
N ILE A 81 -13.81 22.38 3.65
CA ILE A 81 -14.19 21.15 4.33
C ILE A 81 -13.18 20.87 5.44
N PRO A 82 -13.58 20.98 6.72
CA PRO A 82 -12.68 20.78 7.84
C PRO A 82 -12.25 19.31 7.98
N TRP A 83 -11.12 19.09 8.65
CA TRP A 83 -10.88 17.82 9.35
C TRP A 83 -11.90 17.70 10.49
N ASN A 84 -12.24 16.48 10.91
CA ASN A 84 -13.08 16.29 12.09
C ASN A 84 -12.41 16.83 13.37
N ALA A 85 -11.07 16.79 13.42
CA ALA A 85 -10.28 17.55 14.38
C ALA A 85 -9.03 18.15 13.72
N PRO A 86 -8.61 19.37 14.08
CA PRO A 86 -7.39 19.97 13.55
C PRO A 86 -6.17 19.05 13.63
N GLY A 87 -5.37 19.06 12.57
CA GLY A 87 -4.25 18.14 12.37
C GLY A 87 -4.66 16.72 11.95
N ALA A 88 -5.93 16.44 11.70
CA ALA A 88 -6.47 15.11 11.40
C ALA A 88 -6.33 14.12 12.58
N LEU A 89 -6.53 14.59 13.82
CA LEU A 89 -6.41 13.78 15.05
C LEU A 89 -7.58 12.85 15.34
N ASN A 90 -8.74 13.12 14.76
CA ASN A 90 -9.94 12.36 15.05
C ASN A 90 -9.82 10.93 14.49
N PRO A 91 -10.28 9.88 15.20
CA PRO A 91 -10.29 8.51 14.68
C PRO A 91 -11.06 8.31 13.36
N SER A 92 -11.96 9.24 13.01
CA SER A 92 -12.64 9.27 11.70
C SER A 92 -11.81 9.93 10.60
N ASP A 93 -10.78 10.72 10.93
CA ASP A 93 -9.85 11.31 9.97
C ASP A 93 -8.65 10.38 9.72
N THR A 94 -8.08 9.83 10.78
CA THR A 94 -6.91 8.93 10.73
C THR A 94 -7.07 7.73 11.64
N ALA A 95 -6.63 6.57 11.14
CA ALA A 95 -6.73 5.31 11.84
C ALA A 95 -5.90 5.30 13.14
N GLN A 96 -6.41 4.56 14.11
CA GLN A 96 -5.71 4.21 15.34
C GLN A 96 -5.85 2.70 15.55
N PRO A 97 -4.76 1.94 15.82
CA PRO A 97 -3.38 2.38 16.05
C PRO A 97 -2.66 2.85 14.76
N ALA A 98 -1.40 3.28 14.91
CA ALA A 98 -0.54 3.60 13.78
C ALA A 98 -0.23 2.35 12.95
N SER A 99 -0.01 2.55 11.65
CA SER A 99 0.32 1.50 10.71
C SER A 99 1.73 0.96 10.99
N SER A 100 2.71 1.85 11.16
CA SER A 100 4.08 1.49 11.57
C SER A 100 4.82 2.73 12.09
N SER A 101 6.03 2.57 12.63
CA SER A 101 6.83 3.67 13.16
C SER A 101 8.34 3.38 13.13
N VAL A 102 9.15 4.43 13.23
CA VAL A 102 10.61 4.36 13.31
C VAL A 102 11.15 5.46 14.22
N VAL A 103 12.24 5.19 14.95
CA VAL A 103 12.97 6.22 15.70
C VAL A 103 13.81 7.05 14.74
N VAL A 104 13.71 8.37 14.83
CA VAL A 104 14.47 9.33 14.01
C VAL A 104 15.28 10.25 14.91
N SER A 105 16.60 10.20 14.77
CA SER A 105 17.53 10.98 15.62
C SER A 105 18.13 12.17 14.89
N GLY A 106 18.64 11.98 13.68
CA GLY A 106 19.34 13.02 12.89
C GLY A 106 19.04 13.01 11.39
N LEU A 107 19.94 13.62 10.62
CA LEU A 107 19.95 13.52 9.15
C LEU A 107 20.18 12.07 8.71
N GLY A 108 19.64 11.71 7.54
CA GLY A 108 19.88 10.38 6.96
C GLY A 108 18.61 9.71 6.45
N THR A 109 18.79 8.48 5.95
CA THR A 109 17.70 7.65 5.46
C THR A 109 17.12 6.83 6.59
N TYR A 110 15.80 6.86 6.73
CA TYR A 110 15.06 6.05 7.70
C TYR A 110 14.06 5.17 6.97
N THR A 111 13.94 3.93 7.42
CA THR A 111 12.96 2.99 6.89
C THR A 111 11.94 2.70 7.97
N ILE A 112 10.70 3.09 7.73
CA ILE A 112 9.56 2.62 8.50
C ILE A 112 9.35 1.15 8.11
N PRO A 113 9.53 0.21 9.06
CA PRO A 113 9.56 -1.22 8.76
C PRO A 113 8.17 -1.74 8.42
N SER A 114 8.15 -2.88 7.74
CA SER A 114 6.92 -3.62 7.48
C SER A 114 6.25 -4.04 8.79
N SER A 115 4.93 -3.90 8.83
CA SER A 115 4.07 -4.37 9.90
C SER A 115 2.81 -4.99 9.28
N PRO A 116 2.03 -5.78 10.04
CA PRO A 116 0.75 -6.31 9.57
C PRO A 116 -0.20 -5.20 9.12
N GLN A 117 -0.24 -4.08 9.84
CA GLN A 117 -1.15 -2.97 9.56
C GLN A 117 -0.72 -2.20 8.30
N LEU A 118 0.58 -2.00 8.09
CA LEU A 118 1.10 -1.33 6.89
C LEU A 118 0.88 -2.18 5.63
N VAL A 119 1.01 -3.51 5.75
CA VAL A 119 0.65 -4.47 4.68
C VAL A 119 -0.86 -4.42 4.40
N ALA A 120 -1.69 -4.43 5.45
CA ALA A 120 -3.15 -4.37 5.30
C ALA A 120 -3.62 -3.06 4.64
N ASP A 121 -2.98 -1.94 4.95
CA ASP A 121 -3.29 -0.65 4.31
C ASP A 121 -3.03 -0.71 2.79
N VAL A 122 -1.85 -1.17 2.36
CA VAL A 122 -1.51 -1.27 0.93
C VAL A 122 -2.36 -2.33 0.22
N GLN A 123 -2.61 -3.48 0.85
CA GLN A 123 -3.51 -4.49 0.28
C GLN A 123 -4.92 -3.92 0.08
N GLY A 124 -5.46 -3.23 1.07
CA GLY A 124 -6.78 -2.60 0.96
C GLY A 124 -6.85 -1.54 -0.14
N TRP A 125 -5.76 -0.84 -0.42
CA TRP A 125 -5.67 0.12 -1.53
C TRP A 125 -5.52 -0.55 -2.90
N LEU A 126 -4.92 -1.74 -2.98
CA LEU A 126 -4.93 -2.53 -4.22
C LEU A 126 -6.32 -3.11 -4.50
N ASP A 127 -6.99 -3.61 -3.47
CA ASP A 127 -8.33 -4.19 -3.59
C ASP A 127 -9.39 -3.11 -3.85
N ASN A 128 -9.20 -1.90 -3.30
CA ASN A 128 -10.06 -0.75 -3.51
C ASN A 128 -9.24 0.54 -3.70
N PRO A 129 -8.81 0.86 -4.94
CA PRO A 129 -8.00 2.03 -5.24
C PRO A 129 -8.63 3.37 -4.83
N ALA A 130 -9.96 3.47 -4.85
CA ALA A 130 -10.67 4.69 -4.44
C ALA A 130 -10.49 5.00 -2.94
N GLY A 131 -10.20 3.98 -2.12
CA GLY A 131 -9.91 4.12 -0.70
C GLY A 131 -8.48 4.57 -0.36
N ASN A 132 -7.61 4.76 -1.36
CA ASN A 132 -6.25 5.24 -1.14
C ASN A 132 -6.23 6.75 -0.84
N HIS A 133 -6.23 7.08 0.44
CA HIS A 133 -5.99 8.43 0.95
C HIS A 133 -4.61 8.58 1.58
N GLY A 134 -3.75 7.55 1.49
CA GLY A 134 -2.38 7.60 1.99
C GLY A 134 -2.26 7.58 3.52
N TRP A 135 -1.13 8.09 4.00
CA TRP A 135 -0.75 8.13 5.41
C TRP A 135 -0.49 9.55 5.93
N LEU A 136 -0.82 9.77 7.19
CA LEU A 136 -0.37 10.89 8.00
C LEU A 136 0.96 10.51 8.67
N LEU A 137 2.03 11.26 8.39
CA LEU A 137 3.32 11.19 9.07
C LEU A 137 3.35 12.19 10.23
N ARG A 138 3.61 11.71 11.45
CA ARG A 138 3.76 12.57 12.63
C ARG A 138 4.82 12.06 13.60
N SER A 139 5.34 12.97 14.40
CA SER A 139 6.12 12.62 15.59
C SER A 139 5.17 12.29 16.74
N GLN A 140 5.45 11.23 17.51
CA GLN A 140 4.72 10.93 18.75
C GLN A 140 4.98 11.97 19.85
N SER A 141 6.06 12.73 19.72
CA SER A 141 6.48 13.79 20.65
C SER A 141 6.30 15.18 20.03
N GLU A 142 5.30 15.37 19.17
CA GLU A 142 5.09 16.64 18.46
C GLU A 142 4.75 17.83 19.40
N ASN A 143 4.38 17.57 20.65
CA ASN A 143 4.24 18.58 21.71
C ASN A 143 5.59 18.98 22.36
N VAL A 144 6.68 18.31 22.00
CA VAL A 144 8.05 18.64 22.43
C VAL A 144 8.72 19.47 21.33
N LEU A 145 9.25 20.63 21.71
CA LEU A 145 9.93 21.53 20.79
C LEU A 145 11.17 20.87 20.17
N ARG A 146 11.45 21.22 18.91
CA ARG A 146 12.61 20.74 18.12
C ARG A 146 12.57 19.25 17.79
N THR A 147 11.43 18.58 17.92
CA THR A 147 11.23 17.23 17.38
C THR A 147 11.00 17.26 15.86
N ALA A 148 10.70 18.42 15.27
CA ALA A 148 10.48 18.54 13.84
C ALA A 148 11.66 17.98 13.01
N ARG A 149 11.32 17.31 11.91
CA ARG A 149 12.24 16.87 10.87
C ARG A 149 11.70 17.31 9.52
N HIS A 150 12.60 17.72 8.62
CA HIS A 150 12.25 17.90 7.22
C HIS A 150 12.60 16.62 6.48
N PHE A 151 11.58 15.97 5.94
CA PHE A 151 11.71 14.81 5.07
C PHE A 151 11.71 15.28 3.63
N ALA A 152 12.60 14.77 2.77
CA ALA A 152 12.58 15.07 1.34
C ALA A 152 11.19 14.77 0.75
N SER A 153 10.69 15.65 -0.12
CA SER A 153 9.41 15.49 -0.82
C SER A 153 9.60 14.85 -2.20
N ARG A 154 8.52 14.65 -2.97
CA ARG A 154 8.63 14.22 -4.37
C ARG A 154 9.27 15.29 -5.27
N GLU A 155 9.28 16.55 -4.85
CA GLU A 155 9.92 17.68 -5.52
C GLU A 155 11.40 17.84 -5.10
N ALA A 156 11.94 16.97 -4.24
CA ALA A 156 13.37 17.02 -3.90
C ALA A 156 14.23 16.94 -5.17
N LEU A 157 15.27 17.78 -5.21
CA LEU A 157 16.15 17.95 -6.38
C LEU A 157 16.89 16.66 -6.72
N ASP A 158 17.37 15.94 -5.69
CA ASP A 158 17.99 14.63 -5.84
C ASP A 158 16.93 13.52 -5.80
N PRO A 159 16.67 12.81 -6.92
CA PRO A 159 15.72 11.69 -6.97
C PRO A 159 16.09 10.52 -6.05
N ALA A 160 17.35 10.40 -5.61
CA ALA A 160 17.77 9.37 -4.66
C ALA A 160 17.18 9.60 -3.25
N THR A 161 16.88 10.86 -2.91
CA THR A 161 16.35 11.25 -1.59
C THR A 161 14.83 11.24 -1.49
N ARG A 162 14.11 11.21 -2.62
CA ARG A 162 12.64 11.25 -2.65
C ARG A 162 12.03 10.07 -1.87
N PRO A 163 10.84 10.24 -1.26
CA PRO A 163 10.14 9.15 -0.56
C PRO A 163 9.93 7.93 -1.47
N ARG A 164 10.19 6.73 -0.94
CA ARG A 164 10.01 5.46 -1.68
C ARG A 164 9.17 4.49 -0.88
N LEU A 165 8.15 3.94 -1.52
CA LEU A 165 7.40 2.80 -1.02
C LEU A 165 7.92 1.55 -1.70
N ARG A 166 8.48 0.63 -0.92
CA ARG A 166 8.89 -0.70 -1.40
C ARG A 166 7.80 -1.68 -1.04
N VAL A 167 7.24 -2.35 -2.05
CA VAL A 167 6.19 -3.36 -1.88
C VAL A 167 6.73 -4.68 -2.40
N THR A 168 6.79 -5.69 -1.54
CA THR A 168 6.99 -7.08 -1.95
C THR A 168 5.62 -7.75 -2.01
N TYR A 169 5.36 -8.45 -3.10
CA TYR A 169 4.08 -9.08 -3.36
C TYR A 169 4.29 -10.38 -4.12
N VAL A 170 3.27 -11.23 -4.08
CA VAL A 170 3.14 -12.38 -4.97
C VAL A 170 1.97 -12.12 -5.90
N THR A 171 2.18 -12.31 -7.20
CA THR A 171 1.10 -12.22 -8.16
C THR A 171 0.25 -13.48 -8.09
N ARG A 172 -1.06 -13.32 -8.27
CA ARG A 172 -1.98 -14.45 -8.36
C ARG A 172 -2.66 -14.38 -9.72
N PRO A 173 -2.78 -15.52 -10.42
CA PRO A 173 -3.60 -15.57 -11.62
C PRO A 173 -5.04 -15.14 -11.30
N LEU A 174 -5.50 -14.05 -11.91
CA LEU A 174 -6.88 -13.61 -11.85
C LEU A 174 -7.71 -14.47 -12.78
N LEU A 175 -8.67 -15.23 -12.24
CA LEU A 175 -9.64 -15.97 -13.03
C LEU A 175 -10.74 -15.04 -13.57
N ALA A 176 -11.07 -15.18 -14.85
CA ALA A 176 -12.11 -14.44 -15.54
C ALA A 176 -12.84 -15.34 -16.56
N GLY A 177 -13.92 -14.83 -17.15
CA GLY A 177 -14.60 -15.50 -18.28
C GLY A 177 -15.08 -16.92 -17.98
N VAL A 178 -15.50 -17.21 -16.75
CA VAL A 178 -15.89 -18.57 -16.35
C VAL A 178 -17.23 -18.91 -16.99
N GLU A 179 -17.23 -19.89 -17.89
CA GLU A 179 -18.39 -20.31 -18.66
C GLU A 179 -18.43 -21.83 -18.84
N ARG A 180 -19.59 -22.37 -19.20
CA ARG A 180 -19.74 -23.79 -19.53
C ARG A 180 -19.42 -23.99 -21.01
N GLU A 181 -18.54 -24.94 -21.33
CA GLU A 181 -18.19 -25.29 -22.71
C GLU A 181 -18.28 -26.82 -22.88
N GLY A 182 -19.28 -27.29 -23.63
CA GLY A 182 -19.58 -28.71 -23.74
C GLY A 182 -19.82 -29.36 -22.37
N ASP A 183 -19.08 -30.43 -22.09
CA ASP A 183 -19.06 -31.13 -20.79
C ASP A 183 -18.02 -30.57 -19.81
N GLY A 184 -17.45 -29.39 -20.08
CA GLY A 184 -16.42 -28.77 -19.26
C GLY A 184 -16.74 -27.36 -18.80
N VAL A 185 -15.78 -26.77 -18.09
CA VAL A 185 -15.76 -25.38 -17.66
C VAL A 185 -14.59 -24.71 -18.35
N ALA A 186 -14.89 -23.68 -19.15
CA ALA A 186 -13.89 -22.80 -19.72
C ALA A 186 -13.68 -21.59 -18.81
N PHE A 187 -12.46 -21.09 -18.75
CA PHE A 187 -12.09 -19.89 -18.02
C PHE A 187 -10.81 -19.30 -18.61
N GLU A 188 -10.60 -18.02 -18.31
CA GLU A 188 -9.35 -17.34 -18.61
C GLU A 188 -8.61 -17.01 -17.31
N PHE A 189 -7.29 -16.95 -17.35
CA PHE A 189 -6.50 -16.46 -16.24
C PHE A 189 -5.40 -15.50 -16.68
N SER A 190 -5.11 -14.50 -15.85
CA SER A 190 -3.97 -13.62 -16.09
C SER A 190 -2.65 -14.41 -15.94
N ALA A 191 -1.90 -14.51 -17.02
CA ALA A 191 -0.63 -15.22 -17.07
C ALA A 191 0.50 -14.25 -17.43
N GLU A 192 1.63 -14.37 -16.74
CA GLU A 192 2.81 -13.53 -16.88
C GLU A 192 3.87 -14.23 -17.74
N ALA A 193 4.59 -13.45 -18.54
CA ALA A 193 5.72 -13.95 -19.32
C ALA A 193 6.77 -14.62 -18.42
N GLY A 194 7.25 -15.78 -18.84
CA GLY A 194 8.27 -16.57 -18.15
C GLY A 194 7.76 -17.41 -16.97
N VAL A 195 6.48 -17.29 -16.58
CA VAL A 195 5.90 -18.00 -15.43
C VAL A 195 5.19 -19.27 -15.90
N SER A 196 5.40 -20.37 -15.16
CA SER A 196 4.64 -21.61 -15.34
C SER A 196 3.46 -21.63 -14.37
N TYR A 197 2.39 -22.33 -14.76
CA TYR A 197 1.18 -22.43 -13.99
C TYR A 197 0.72 -23.88 -13.91
N ARG A 198 0.14 -24.24 -12.78
CA ARG A 198 -0.66 -25.44 -12.64
C ARG A 198 -2.13 -25.09 -12.46
N ILE A 199 -2.96 -25.78 -13.22
CA ILE A 199 -4.41 -25.77 -13.09
C ILE A 199 -4.76 -26.98 -12.24
N GLU A 200 -5.42 -26.73 -11.12
CA GLU A 200 -5.90 -27.77 -10.22
C GLU A 200 -7.40 -27.69 -10.06
N THR A 201 -8.01 -28.85 -9.85
CA THR A 201 -9.45 -28.97 -9.71
C THR A 201 -9.86 -29.77 -8.49
N ARG A 202 -11.10 -29.57 -8.05
CA ARG A 202 -11.80 -30.45 -7.09
C ARG A 202 -13.31 -30.37 -7.31
N THR A 203 -14.06 -31.31 -6.75
CA THR A 203 -15.53 -31.42 -6.92
C THR A 203 -16.34 -30.84 -5.75
N SER A 204 -15.69 -30.39 -4.69
CA SER A 204 -16.32 -29.80 -3.50
C SER A 204 -15.65 -28.48 -3.12
N LEU A 205 -16.46 -27.50 -2.68
CA LEU A 205 -15.95 -26.21 -2.21
C LEU A 205 -15.24 -26.32 -0.86
N VAL A 206 -15.64 -27.28 -0.03
CA VAL A 206 -15.23 -27.34 1.39
C VAL A 206 -14.30 -28.51 1.67
N THR A 207 -14.49 -29.63 0.98
CA THR A 207 -13.81 -30.90 1.24
C THR A 207 -13.04 -31.40 0.03
N GLY A 208 -12.16 -32.38 0.23
CA GLY A 208 -11.36 -33.01 -0.82
C GLY A 208 -10.04 -32.28 -1.12
N ASN A 209 -9.13 -33.02 -1.74
CA ASN A 209 -7.83 -32.51 -2.16
C ASN A 209 -7.94 -31.82 -3.53
N TRP A 210 -7.05 -30.86 -3.76
CA TRP A 210 -6.86 -30.30 -5.09
C TRP A 210 -6.05 -31.28 -5.94
N GLU A 211 -6.56 -31.60 -7.12
CA GLU A 211 -5.93 -32.51 -8.08
C GLU A 211 -5.35 -31.71 -9.24
N LEU A 212 -4.07 -31.94 -9.55
CA LEU A 212 -3.41 -31.38 -10.73
C LEU A 212 -4.08 -31.91 -12.00
N ARG A 213 -4.57 -30.99 -12.84
CA ARG A 213 -5.12 -31.32 -14.16
C ARG A 213 -4.14 -31.03 -15.28
N ARG A 214 -3.57 -29.83 -15.27
CA ARG A 214 -2.79 -29.32 -16.38
C ARG A 214 -1.68 -28.40 -15.91
N ARG A 215 -0.56 -28.41 -16.64
CA ARG A 215 0.49 -27.39 -16.56
C ARG A 215 0.43 -26.49 -17.79
N VAL A 216 0.66 -25.21 -17.61
CA VAL A 216 0.64 -24.18 -18.67
C VAL A 216 1.88 -23.32 -18.55
N GLY A 217 2.59 -23.09 -19.66
CA GLY A 217 3.79 -22.27 -19.69
C GLY A 217 5.12 -23.03 -19.54
N PRO A 218 6.24 -22.32 -19.39
CA PRO A 218 6.32 -20.86 -19.27
C PRO A 218 5.84 -20.15 -20.53
N LEU A 219 5.03 -19.09 -20.37
CA LEU A 219 4.49 -18.35 -21.51
C LEU A 219 5.50 -17.31 -22.00
N ALA A 220 5.52 -17.04 -23.31
CA ALA A 220 6.43 -16.06 -23.90
C ALA A 220 6.04 -14.60 -23.59
N GLU A 221 4.75 -14.34 -23.37
CA GLU A 221 4.19 -13.00 -23.21
C GLU A 221 3.10 -12.99 -22.14
N THR A 222 2.94 -11.85 -21.47
CA THR A 222 1.86 -11.63 -20.50
C THR A 222 0.53 -11.48 -21.23
N ARG A 223 -0.46 -12.30 -20.89
CA ARG A 223 -1.79 -12.31 -21.53
C ARG A 223 -2.87 -12.91 -20.65
N MET A 224 -4.13 -12.80 -21.08
CA MET A 224 -5.20 -13.68 -20.60
C MET A 224 -5.07 -15.03 -21.30
N GLU A 225 -4.79 -16.08 -20.55
CA GLU A 225 -4.66 -17.45 -21.06
C GLU A 225 -5.95 -18.23 -20.82
N ARG A 226 -6.49 -18.83 -21.88
CA ARG A 226 -7.72 -19.62 -21.83
C ARG A 226 -7.43 -21.08 -21.54
N ALA A 227 -8.21 -21.69 -20.66
CA ALA A 227 -8.19 -23.12 -20.39
C ALA A 227 -9.63 -23.68 -20.32
N VAL A 228 -9.77 -24.96 -20.62
CA VAL A 228 -11.03 -25.70 -20.54
C VAL A 228 -10.76 -26.99 -19.78
N GLU A 229 -11.49 -27.20 -18.69
CA GLU A 229 -11.35 -28.39 -17.86
C GLU A 229 -12.66 -29.19 -17.83
N PRO A 230 -12.62 -30.50 -18.11
CA PRO A 230 -13.83 -31.32 -18.17
C PRO A 230 -14.46 -31.51 -16.78
N LEU A 231 -15.79 -31.56 -16.73
CA LEU A 231 -16.51 -31.97 -15.52
C LEU A 231 -16.22 -33.45 -15.24
N PRO A 232 -15.83 -33.83 -14.01
CA PRO A 232 -15.71 -35.22 -13.64
C PRO A 232 -17.04 -35.95 -13.80
N THR A 233 -16.99 -37.20 -14.26
CA THR A 233 -18.20 -38.01 -14.51
C THR A 233 -19.08 -38.06 -13.26
N GLY A 234 -20.37 -37.74 -13.43
CA GLY A 234 -21.35 -37.71 -12.33
C GLY A 234 -21.26 -36.50 -11.39
N SER A 235 -20.33 -35.57 -11.63
CA SER A 235 -20.22 -34.32 -10.86
C SER A 235 -21.05 -33.21 -11.49
N GLN A 236 -21.73 -32.43 -10.66
CA GLN A 236 -22.48 -31.23 -11.09
C GLN A 236 -21.65 -29.95 -10.96
N SER A 237 -20.49 -30.02 -10.30
CA SER A 237 -19.66 -28.86 -9.98
C SER A 237 -18.18 -29.18 -10.21
N LEU A 238 -17.45 -28.19 -10.68
CA LEU A 238 -15.99 -28.18 -10.77
C LEU A 238 -15.47 -26.89 -10.16
N PHE A 239 -14.58 -27.00 -9.19
CA PHE A 239 -13.86 -25.88 -8.63
C PHE A 239 -12.46 -25.89 -9.21
N VAL A 240 -12.03 -24.75 -9.74
CA VAL A 240 -10.72 -24.57 -10.37
C VAL A 240 -9.90 -23.59 -9.55
N ARG A 241 -8.60 -23.85 -9.42
CA ARG A 241 -7.62 -22.83 -9.06
C ARG A 241 -6.43 -22.91 -10.00
N VAL A 242 -5.84 -21.75 -10.27
CA VAL A 242 -4.59 -21.63 -11.01
C VAL A 242 -3.52 -21.16 -10.05
N VAL A 243 -2.38 -21.83 -10.05
CA VAL A 243 -1.27 -21.54 -9.15
C VAL A 243 -0.01 -21.35 -9.97
N ALA A 244 0.67 -20.22 -9.77
CA ALA A 244 1.98 -19.97 -10.36
C ALA A 244 3.04 -20.89 -9.74
N GLU A 245 4.00 -21.32 -10.55
CA GLU A 245 5.13 -22.18 -10.20
C GLU A 245 6.47 -21.50 -10.38
#